data_AF-A0A1Z8ME76-F1
#
_entry.id   AF-A0A1Z8ME76-F1
#
_cell.length_a   1.000
_cell.length_b   1.000
_cell.length_c   1.000
_cell.angle_alpha   90.00
_cell.angle_beta   90.00
_cell.angle_gamma   90.00
#
_symmetry.space_group_name_H-M   'P 1'
#
loop_
_entity.id
_entity.type
_entity.pdbx_description
1 polymer ?
#
loop_
_entity_poly.entity_id
_entity_poly.type
_entity_poly.pdbx_seq_one_letter_code
_entity_poly.pdbx_strand_id
1 'polypeptide(L)'
;MPLEPLNVAVLRDAQQRLAREFQDFARQWQDTKQHWQDDRGRQFETAHLSGVAPSLSRLAANLNHFATEIAKAQRELSDEETSRRQIF
;
A
#
# COMPACT_ATOMS: atom_id res chain seq x y z
N MET A 1 19.04 -21.60 -9.55
CA MET A 1 18.23 -20.70 -10.40
C MET A 1 18.37 -19.32 -9.79
N PRO A 2 18.94 -18.30 -10.47
CA PRO A 2 18.94 -16.96 -9.93
C PRO A 2 17.47 -16.52 -9.78
N LEU A 3 17.07 -16.13 -8.58
CA LEU A 3 15.74 -15.57 -8.35
C LEU A 3 15.71 -14.21 -9.04
N GLU A 4 14.80 -14.01 -9.98
CA GLU A 4 14.62 -12.68 -10.57
C GLU A 4 14.32 -11.67 -9.45
N PRO A 5 14.99 -10.51 -9.43
CA PRO A 5 14.74 -9.51 -8.42
C PRO A 5 13.28 -9.07 -8.53
N LEU A 6 12.51 -9.35 -7.49
CA LEU A 6 11.13 -8.92 -7.38
C LEU A 6 11.01 -7.41 -7.69
N ASN A 7 10.14 -7.06 -8.63
CA ASN A 7 9.99 -5.69 -9.09
C ASN A 7 9.22 -4.83 -8.06
N VAL A 8 9.97 -4.23 -7.13
CA VAL A 8 9.43 -3.35 -6.07
C VAL A 8 8.76 -2.09 -6.65
N ALA A 9 9.09 -1.68 -7.88
CA ALA A 9 8.47 -0.51 -8.51
C ALA A 9 6.97 -0.74 -8.75
N VAL A 10 6.58 -1.92 -9.24
CA VAL A 10 5.17 -2.27 -9.47
C VAL A 10 4.36 -2.23 -8.18
N LEU A 11 4.95 -2.70 -7.07
CA LEU A 11 4.33 -2.66 -5.75
C LEU A 11 4.12 -1.23 -5.26
N ARG A 12 5.12 -0.36 -5.45
CA ARG A 12 5.04 1.07 -5.11
C ARG A 12 4.02 1.80 -5.96
N ASP A 13 3.95 1.51 -7.25
CA ASP A 13 2.97 2.10 -8.16
C ASP A 13 1.54 1.72 -7.77
N ALA A 14 1.34 0.45 -7.41
CA ALA A 14 0.06 -0.04 -6.88
C ALA A 14 -0.32 0.66 -5.56
N GLN A 15 0.63 0.87 -4.64
CA GLN A 15 0.40 1.63 -3.40
C GLN A 15 -0.03 3.07 -3.69
N GLN A 16 0.66 3.76 -4.60
CA GLN A 16 0.32 5.13 -4.96
C GLN A 16 -1.05 5.23 -5.62
N ARG A 17 -1.39 4.28 -6.49
CA ARG A 17 -2.71 4.21 -7.11
C ARG A 17 -3.79 4.02 -6.05
N LEU A 18 -3.62 3.05 -5.15
CA LEU A 18 -4.56 2.79 -4.06
C LEU A 18 -4.76 4.02 -3.15
N ALA A 19 -3.68 4.76 -2.86
CA ALA A 19 -3.76 6.00 -2.07
C ALA A 19 -4.59 7.09 -2.78
N ARG A 20 -4.41 7.26 -4.10
CA ARG A 20 -5.19 8.21 -4.92
C ARG A 20 -6.67 7.85 -4.94
N GLU A 21 -7.00 6.60 -5.26
CA GLU A 21 -8.38 6.12 -5.30
C GLU A 21 -9.08 6.31 -3.94
N PHE A 22 -8.35 6.09 -2.84
CA PHE A 22 -8.90 6.33 -1.51
C PHE A 22 -9.16 7.82 -1.22
N GLN A 23 -8.27 8.71 -1.65
CA GLN A 23 -8.49 10.15 -1.50
C GLN A 23 -9.69 10.63 -2.33
N ASP A 24 -9.84 10.10 -3.55
CA ASP A 24 -10.98 10.40 -4.41
C ASP A 24 -12.29 9.89 -3.82
N PHE A 25 -12.28 8.66 -3.29
CA PHE A 25 -13.40 8.10 -2.54
C PHE A 25 -13.77 8.98 -1.34
N ALA A 26 -12.78 9.38 -0.53
CA ALA A 26 -13.02 10.21 0.64
C ALA A 26 -13.63 11.57 0.26
N ARG A 27 -13.19 12.18 -0.85
CA ARG A 27 -13.77 13.41 -1.38
C ARG A 27 -15.22 13.21 -1.81
N GLN A 28 -15.50 12.20 -2.63
CA GLN A 28 -16.86 11.89 -3.07
C GLN A 28 -17.80 11.62 -1.89
N TRP A 29 -17.31 10.93 -0.86
CA TRP A 29 -18.09 10.68 0.35
C TRP A 29 -18.42 11.97 1.11
N GLN A 30 -17.47 12.91 1.23
CA GLN A 30 -17.74 14.21 1.85
C GLN A 30 -18.79 15.00 1.07
N ASP A 31 -18.72 15.01 -0.26
CA ASP A 31 -19.72 15.67 -1.11
C ASP A 31 -21.09 15.00 -0.98
N THR A 32 -21.12 13.67 -0.89
CA THR A 32 -22.36 12.90 -0.66
C THR A 32 -22.97 13.25 0.71
N LYS A 33 -22.16 13.36 1.76
CA LYS A 33 -22.63 13.74 3.11
C LYS A 33 -23.27 15.12 3.17
N GLN A 34 -22.86 16.07 2.31
CA GLN A 34 -23.50 17.38 2.25
C GLN A 34 -24.99 17.27 1.88
N HIS A 35 -25.36 16.26 1.09
CA HIS A 35 -26.72 16.03 0.60
C HIS A 35 -27.45 14.91 1.36
N TRP A 36 -26.70 14.00 2.00
CA TRP A 36 -27.22 12.84 2.71
C TRP A 36 -27.01 12.94 4.23
N GLN A 37 -27.80 13.80 4.88
CA GLN A 37 -27.65 14.14 6.30
C GLN A 37 -28.63 13.40 7.25
N ASP A 38 -29.36 12.42 6.72
CA ASP A 38 -30.34 11.65 7.50
C ASP A 38 -29.66 10.59 8.40
N ASP A 39 -30.46 9.94 9.26
CA ASP A 39 -29.97 8.88 10.14
C ASP A 39 -29.44 7.66 9.37
N ARG A 40 -29.91 7.42 8.14
CA ARG A 40 -29.43 6.32 7.31
C ARG A 40 -28.02 6.58 6.80
N GLY A 41 -27.70 7.82 6.42
CA GLY A 41 -26.35 8.23 6.04
C GLY A 41 -25.36 8.06 7.20
N ARG A 42 -25.76 8.46 8.42
CA ARG A 42 -24.94 8.23 9.64
C ARG A 42 -24.72 6.75 9.94
N GLN A 43 -25.76 5.92 9.81
CA GLN A 43 -25.65 4.48 10.01
C GLN A 43 -24.76 3.83 8.95
N PHE A 44 -24.88 4.23 7.69
CA PHE A 44 -24.04 3.75 6.60
C PHE A 44 -22.56 4.07 6.85
N GLU A 45 -22.25 5.31 7.24
CA GLU A 45 -20.87 5.71 7.58
C GLU A 45 -20.30 4.86 8.70
N THR A 46 -21.08 4.69 9.77
CA THR A 46 -20.66 3.95 10.96
C THR A 46 -20.47 2.47 10.67
N ALA A 47 -21.40 1.85 9.93
CA ALA A 47 -21.39 0.42 9.66
C ALA A 47 -20.37 0.01 8.58
N HIS A 48 -20.18 0.85 7.56
CA HIS A 48 -19.43 0.46 6.36
C HIS A 48 -18.16 1.25 6.11
N LEU A 49 -18.09 2.53 6.50
CA LEU A 49 -16.96 3.41 6.14
C LEU A 49 -15.96 3.63 7.28
N SER A 50 -16.42 3.54 8.52
CA SER A 50 -15.58 3.71 9.72
C SER A 50 -14.34 2.80 9.73
N GLY A 51 -14.49 1.58 9.21
CA GLY A 51 -13.41 0.59 9.15
C GLY A 51 -12.51 0.71 7.92
N VAL A 52 -12.92 1.43 6.87
CA VAL A 52 -12.22 1.46 5.58
C VAL A 52 -10.93 2.25 5.69
N ALA A 53 -10.99 3.48 6.23
CA ALA A 53 -9.82 4.34 6.35
C ALA A 53 -8.69 3.72 7.21
N PRO A 54 -8.97 3.20 8.42
CA PRO A 54 -7.95 2.54 9.23
C PRO A 54 -7.38 1.28 8.56
N SER A 55 -8.21 0.51 7.85
CA SER A 55 -7.76 -0.71 7.17
C SER A 55 -6.83 -0.41 6.00
N LEU A 56 -7.13 0.63 5.22
CA LEU A 56 -6.27 1.07 4.12
C LEU A 56 -4.95 1.64 4.63
N SER A 57 -4.96 2.41 5.72
CA SER A 57 -3.72 2.88 6.36
C SER A 57 -2.84 1.72 6.83
N ARG A 58 -3.43 0.68 7.44
CA ARG A 58 -2.69 -0.54 7.83
C ARG A 58 -2.13 -1.28 6.61
N LEU A 59 -2.93 -1.43 5.55
CA LEU A 59 -2.49 -2.07 4.31
C LEU A 59 -1.30 -1.31 3.70
N ALA A 60 -1.38 0.01 3.60
CA ALA A 60 -0.30 0.84 3.08
C ALA A 60 1.00 0.67 3.88
N ALA A 61 0.91 0.67 5.21
CA ALA A 61 2.06 0.45 6.10
C ALA A 61 2.68 -0.94 5.89
N ASN A 62 1.86 -1.99 5.83
CA ASN A 62 2.32 -3.37 5.62
C ASN A 62 2.99 -3.55 4.25
N LEU A 63 2.41 -2.96 3.20
CA LEU A 63 3.00 -2.99 1.86
C LEU A 63 4.34 -2.24 1.81
N ASN A 64 4.47 -1.13 2.54
CA ASN A 64 5.72 -0.39 2.60
C ASN A 64 6.80 -1.19 3.34
N HIS A 65 6.43 -1.82 4.45
CA HIS A 65 7.33 -2.73 5.17
C HIS A 65 7.79 -3.89 4.28
N PHE A 66 6.87 -4.55 3.58
CA PHE A 66 7.17 -5.63 2.65
C PHE A 66 8.14 -5.17 1.54
N ALA A 67 7.89 -4.03 0.91
CA ALA A 67 8.79 -3.43 -0.09
C ALA A 67 10.20 -3.18 0.47
N THR A 68 10.30 -2.69 1.72
CA THR A 68 11.58 -2.46 2.38
C THR A 68 12.34 -3.76 2.62
N GLU A 69 11.68 -4.81 3.13
CA GLU A 69 12.33 -6.09 3.41
C GLU A 69 12.81 -6.77 2.12
N ILE A 70 12.03 -6.71 1.04
CA ILE A 70 12.47 -7.20 -0.28
C ILE A 70 13.71 -6.44 -0.77
N ALA A 71 13.70 -5.11 -0.67
CA ALA A 71 14.83 -4.30 -1.11
C ALA A 71 16.10 -4.57 -0.29
N LYS A 72 15.97 -4.88 1.01
CA LYS A 72 17.10 -5.31 1.85
C LYS A 72 17.63 -6.67 1.40
N ALA A 73 16.75 -7.67 1.26
CA ALA A 73 17.13 -9.00 0.81
C ALA A 73 17.83 -8.98 -0.56
N GLN A 74 17.35 -8.15 -1.50
CA GLN A 74 18.00 -7.97 -2.80
C GLN A 74 19.41 -7.37 -2.70
N ARG A 75 19.63 -6.41 -1.79
CA ARG A 75 20.96 -5.84 -1.54
C ARG A 75 21.90 -6.87 -0.96
N GLU A 76 21.47 -7.60 0.06
CA GLU A 76 22.28 -8.65 0.70
C GLU A 76 22.67 -9.74 -0.30
N LEU A 77 21.74 -10.20 -1.14
CA LEU A 77 22.03 -11.17 -2.20
C LEU A 77 23.03 -10.63 -3.24
N SER A 78 22.90 -9.36 -3.63
CA SER A 78 23.81 -8.72 -4.59
C SER A 78 25.22 -8.51 -4.00
N ASP A 79 25.31 -8.19 -2.71
CA ASP A 79 26.57 -8.02 -2.00
C ASP A 79 27.29 -9.38 -1.85
N GLU A 80 26.56 -10.45 -1.51
CA GLU A 80 27.11 -11.82 -1.47
C GLU A 80 27.62 -12.29 -2.85
N GLU A 81 26.88 -12.02 -3.93
CA GLU A 81 27.31 -12.33 -5.29
C GLU A 81 28.57 -11.55 -5.71
N THR A 82 28.66 -10.29 -5.31
CA THR A 82 29.82 -9.43 -5.59
C THR A 82 31.05 -9.90 -4.82
N SER A 83 30.90 -10.22 -3.52
CA SER A 83 31.99 -10.79 -2.72
C SER A 83 32.44 -12.15 -3.24
N ARG A 84 31.52 -13.04 -3.67
CA ARG A 84 31.90 -14.33 -4.28
C ARG A 84 32.70 -14.18 -5.58
N ARG A 85 32.40 -13.17 -6.41
CA ARG A 85 33.14 -12.92 -7.67
C ARG A 85 34.53 -12.31 -7.47
N GLN A 86 34.83 -11.73 -6.32
CA GLN A 86 36.14 -11.13 -6.03
C GLN A 86 37.15 -12.13 -5.41
N ILE A 87 36.67 -13.31 -4.99
CA ILE A 87 37.49 -14.34 -4.33
C ILE A 87 37.95 -15.43 -5.33
N PHE A 88 37.49 -15.37 -6.59
CA PHE A 88 37.94 -16.18 -7.72
C PHE A 88 38.60 -15.30 -8.77
#